data_AF-A0AAV0J2U8-F1
#
_entry.id   AF-A0AAV0J2U8-F1
#
_cell.length_a   1.000
_cell.length_b   1.000
_cell.length_c   1.000
_cell.angle_alpha   90.00
_cell.angle_beta   90.00
_cell.angle_gamma   90.00
#
_symmetry.space_group_name_H-M   'P 1'
#
loop_
_entity.id
_entity.type
_entity.pdbx_description
1 polymer ?
#
loop_
_entity_poly.entity_id
_entity_poly.type
_entity_poly.pdbx_seq_one_letter_code
_entity_poly.pdbx_strand_id
1 'polypeptide(L)'
;PPVVYFDYIIIGGGTAGCPLAATLSQNATVLVLERGGSPYGDSNITNVGNFGSTISDTSPHSASQIFISEDGVYNTRARVLGGGSAINAGFYSRAEPEFARDAGWDEDLVRRSYDWVESKVAFEPPVRQWQSAVRDGLVEIGVLPYNGFTYDHVQGTKIGGTIFDDQGRRHTAADLLGYANHRTIKVYLHATVSRILFTRRAGRRWANPRAYGVVFEDALGIKKRAFLRPHPQNEVILTAGALGSPQLMMLSGIGPALHLKSHGIHLVLDQPNVGQGMADNPMNLLYVPSPVPVEISLIQVVGIPPGQNTYISGKPSSLTAETMAKAIDTVHAYANTSLKGGVILEKVKGPLSSGDLKLRSRSPRDNPSVTFNYFKDPQDLRGCVEGMRSIVNMINSPSFARLRYANLPVQALVDLMLNLPVNLRPRHVSSSISLEQFCIDTVMTIWHYHGGCQVGKVVDRDYRVVGVDGLRVIDGSTFLKSPGTNPQATVMMLGRYMGMRILQGRPPVNLRRLRGRFPASWRRRWHSHIP
;
A
#
# COMPACT_ATOMS: atom_id res chain seq x y z
N PRO A 1 -12.92 -23.88 -17.20
CA PRO A 1 -13.84 -24.68 -16.34
C PRO A 1 -14.86 -23.77 -15.62
N PRO A 2 -16.16 -24.07 -15.68
CA PRO A 2 -17.20 -23.23 -15.09
C PRO A 2 -17.17 -23.14 -13.56
N VAL A 3 -16.53 -24.11 -12.88
CA VAL A 3 -16.34 -24.16 -11.43
C VAL A 3 -14.96 -24.74 -11.09
N VAL A 4 -14.24 -24.15 -10.13
CA VAL A 4 -12.91 -24.61 -9.70
C VAL A 4 -12.80 -24.57 -8.17
N TYR A 5 -12.16 -25.58 -7.58
CA TYR A 5 -12.03 -25.76 -6.13
C TYR A 5 -10.58 -25.67 -5.66
N PHE A 6 -10.33 -24.83 -4.67
CA PHE A 6 -9.00 -24.57 -4.09
C PHE A 6 -9.00 -24.72 -2.57
N ASP A 7 -7.83 -24.93 -1.98
CA ASP A 7 -7.69 -24.89 -0.52
C ASP A 7 -7.70 -23.46 -0.01
N TYR A 8 -7.17 -22.52 -0.80
CA TYR A 8 -7.17 -21.10 -0.52
C TYR A 8 -7.54 -20.28 -1.75
N ILE A 9 -8.35 -19.24 -1.53
CA ILE A 9 -8.65 -18.22 -2.54
C ILE A 9 -8.15 -16.88 -1.99
N ILE A 10 -7.15 -16.31 -2.64
CA ILE A 10 -6.54 -15.03 -2.31
C ILE A 10 -7.12 -13.97 -3.25
N ILE A 11 -7.68 -12.90 -2.68
CA ILE A 11 -8.30 -11.81 -3.41
C ILE A 11 -7.37 -10.59 -3.34
N GLY A 12 -6.76 -10.26 -4.48
CA GLY A 12 -5.75 -9.22 -4.62
C GLY A 12 -4.35 -9.81 -4.71
N GLY A 13 -3.75 -9.81 -5.89
CA GLY A 13 -2.37 -10.23 -6.12
C GLY A 13 -1.38 -9.11 -5.78
N GLY A 14 -1.57 -8.44 -4.64
CA GLY A 14 -0.83 -7.25 -4.25
C GLY A 14 0.43 -7.54 -3.42
N THR A 15 0.90 -6.49 -2.72
CA THR A 15 2.13 -6.50 -1.92
C THR A 15 2.17 -7.63 -0.88
N ALA A 16 1.07 -7.89 -0.18
CA ALA A 16 0.96 -9.03 0.76
C ALA A 16 0.47 -10.32 0.08
N GLY A 17 -0.39 -10.20 -0.94
CA GLY A 17 -1.04 -11.33 -1.60
C GLY A 17 -0.06 -12.24 -2.34
N CYS A 18 0.93 -11.67 -3.03
CA CYS A 18 1.93 -12.45 -3.77
C CYS A 18 2.79 -13.35 -2.86
N PRO A 19 3.50 -12.83 -1.83
CA PRO A 19 4.29 -13.68 -0.93
C PRO A 19 3.44 -14.68 -0.14
N LEU A 20 2.21 -14.31 0.22
CA LEU A 20 1.25 -15.22 0.84
C LEU A 20 0.91 -16.39 -0.08
N ALA A 21 0.56 -16.11 -1.34
CA ALA A 21 0.22 -17.12 -2.32
C ALA A 21 1.40 -18.06 -2.61
N ALA A 22 2.60 -17.50 -2.80
CA ALA A 22 3.81 -18.27 -3.01
C ALA A 22 4.07 -19.24 -1.85
N THR A 23 3.88 -18.77 -0.61
CA THR A 23 4.02 -19.58 0.60
C THR A 23 3.00 -20.70 0.67
N LEU A 24 1.71 -20.38 0.58
CA LEU A 24 0.63 -21.36 0.73
C LEU A 24 0.66 -22.42 -0.38
N SER A 25 1.11 -22.05 -1.58
CA SER A 25 1.19 -22.97 -2.72
C SER A 25 2.10 -24.17 -2.48
N GLN A 26 3.05 -24.10 -1.53
CA GLN A 26 3.96 -25.21 -1.26
C GLN A 26 3.23 -26.48 -0.82
N ASN A 27 2.15 -26.34 -0.04
CA ASN A 27 1.42 -27.46 0.57
C ASN A 27 -0.09 -27.44 0.30
N ALA A 28 -0.59 -26.52 -0.52
CA ALA A 28 -2.02 -26.34 -0.76
C ALA A 28 -2.30 -25.81 -2.17
N THR A 29 -3.50 -26.08 -2.68
CA THR A 29 -3.96 -25.48 -3.95
C THR A 29 -4.44 -24.04 -3.71
N VAL A 30 -3.90 -23.10 -4.48
CA VAL A 30 -4.11 -21.66 -4.28
C VAL A 30 -4.61 -21.02 -5.56
N LEU A 31 -5.68 -20.23 -5.46
CA LEU A 31 -6.12 -19.30 -6.50
C LEU A 31 -5.83 -17.87 -6.07
N VAL A 32 -5.18 -17.10 -6.93
CA VAL A 32 -5.01 -15.65 -6.78
C VAL A 32 -5.88 -14.96 -7.83
N LEU A 33 -6.71 -14.02 -7.40
CA LEU A 33 -7.55 -13.20 -8.26
C LEU A 33 -7.08 -11.74 -8.17
N GLU A 34 -6.50 -11.23 -9.25
CA GLU A 34 -6.03 -9.85 -9.37
C GLU A 34 -6.88 -9.10 -10.40
N ARG A 35 -7.41 -7.93 -10.02
CA ARG A 35 -8.28 -7.13 -10.89
C ARG A 35 -7.50 -6.41 -12.00
N GLY A 36 -6.21 -6.18 -11.82
CA GLY A 36 -5.30 -5.55 -12.76
C GLY A 36 -4.61 -6.52 -13.72
N GLY A 37 -3.78 -5.96 -14.60
CA GLY A 37 -2.95 -6.71 -15.53
C GLY A 37 -1.61 -7.17 -14.95
N SER A 38 -0.70 -7.58 -15.84
CA SER A 38 0.68 -7.92 -15.51
C SER A 38 1.55 -6.66 -15.48
N PRO A 39 2.50 -6.51 -14.52
CA PRO A 39 3.48 -5.43 -14.57
C PRO A 39 4.56 -5.69 -15.64
N TYR A 40 4.79 -6.95 -16.02
CA TYR A 40 5.85 -7.34 -16.96
C TYR A 40 5.44 -7.08 -18.41
N GLY A 41 6.40 -6.61 -19.21
CA GLY A 41 6.18 -6.20 -20.60
C GLY A 41 5.79 -4.72 -20.75
N ASP A 42 5.57 -4.01 -19.64
CA ASP A 42 5.28 -2.57 -19.63
C ASP A 42 6.45 -1.78 -19.02
N SER A 43 7.16 -1.03 -19.88
CA SER A 43 8.28 -0.19 -19.45
C SER A 43 7.86 1.00 -18.61
N ASN A 44 6.60 1.44 -18.66
CA ASN A 44 6.11 2.49 -17.78
C ASN A 44 6.17 2.03 -16.33
N ILE A 45 5.74 0.80 -16.08
CA ILE A 45 5.72 0.20 -14.73
C ILE A 45 7.13 -0.21 -14.28
N THR A 46 7.87 -0.87 -15.17
CA THR A 46 9.11 -1.56 -14.78
C THR A 46 10.35 -0.68 -14.75
N ASN A 47 10.35 0.52 -15.33
CA ASN A 47 11.52 1.40 -15.32
C ASN A 47 11.42 2.51 -14.26
N VAL A 48 12.49 2.72 -13.49
CA VAL A 48 12.58 3.76 -12.45
C VAL A 48 12.27 5.17 -12.95
N GLY A 49 12.70 5.50 -14.18
CA GLY A 49 12.49 6.81 -14.80
C GLY A 49 11.03 7.14 -15.09
N ASN A 50 10.15 6.12 -15.12
CA ASN A 50 8.74 6.26 -15.47
C ASN A 50 7.80 6.27 -14.26
N PHE A 51 8.34 6.39 -13.04
CA PHE A 51 7.54 6.48 -11.81
C PHE A 51 6.45 7.56 -11.89
N GLY A 52 6.83 8.79 -12.28
CA GLY A 52 5.88 9.91 -12.41
C GLY A 52 4.76 9.61 -13.40
N SER A 53 5.12 9.18 -14.62
CA SER A 53 4.17 8.83 -15.67
C SER A 53 3.20 7.72 -15.25
N THR A 54 3.70 6.71 -14.53
CA THR A 54 2.89 5.58 -14.05
C THR A 54 1.83 6.01 -13.05
N ILE A 55 2.19 6.84 -12.06
CA ILE A 55 1.23 7.25 -11.03
C ILE A 55 0.20 8.24 -11.57
N SER A 56 0.54 9.03 -12.58
CA SER A 56 -0.34 10.01 -13.22
C SER A 56 -1.16 9.45 -14.39
N ASP A 57 -0.93 8.22 -14.82
CA ASP A 57 -1.66 7.63 -15.95
C ASP A 57 -3.15 7.45 -15.61
N THR A 58 -4.00 8.18 -16.33
CA THR A 58 -5.47 8.18 -16.22
C THR A 58 -6.13 7.24 -17.23
N SER A 59 -5.36 6.49 -18.02
CA SER A 59 -5.89 5.57 -19.01
C SER A 59 -6.81 4.52 -18.38
N PRO A 60 -7.84 4.02 -19.10
CA PRO A 60 -8.80 3.06 -18.55
C PRO A 60 -8.16 1.78 -18.01
N HIS A 61 -6.99 1.41 -18.52
CA HIS A 61 -6.22 0.21 -18.17
C HIS A 61 -4.99 0.49 -17.30
N SER A 62 -4.78 1.74 -16.89
CA SER A 62 -3.67 2.15 -16.03
C SER A 62 -3.51 1.25 -14.81
N ALA A 63 -2.25 0.94 -14.49
CA ALA A 63 -1.86 0.26 -13.25
C ALA A 63 -2.10 1.13 -12.00
N SER A 64 -2.28 2.45 -12.19
CA SER A 64 -2.62 3.44 -11.19
C SER A 64 -4.11 3.76 -11.29
N GLN A 65 -4.84 3.66 -10.19
CA GLN A 65 -6.23 4.12 -10.10
C GLN A 65 -6.28 5.32 -9.16
N ILE A 66 -6.37 6.51 -9.76
CA ILE A 66 -6.44 7.79 -9.06
C ILE A 66 -7.77 7.91 -8.31
N PHE A 67 -7.73 8.52 -7.12
CA PHE A 67 -8.88 8.98 -6.37
C PHE A 67 -8.54 10.29 -5.65
N ILE A 68 -9.57 10.96 -5.14
CA ILE A 68 -9.42 12.14 -4.30
C ILE A 68 -10.10 11.80 -2.99
N SER A 69 -9.43 12.02 -1.86
CA SER A 69 -10.10 11.88 -0.57
C SER A 69 -11.13 13.00 -0.39
N GLU A 70 -12.08 12.82 0.50
CA GLU A 70 -13.06 13.87 0.85
C GLU A 70 -12.37 15.08 1.51
N ASP A 71 -11.12 14.94 1.95
CA ASP A 71 -10.25 16.04 2.40
C ASP A 71 -9.69 16.90 1.26
N GLY A 72 -9.99 16.55 0.00
CA GLY A 72 -9.48 17.24 -1.20
C GLY A 72 -8.05 16.86 -1.60
N VAL A 73 -7.49 15.76 -1.08
CA VAL A 73 -6.11 15.34 -1.38
C VAL A 73 -6.09 14.30 -2.49
N TYR A 74 -5.32 14.57 -3.55
CA TYR A 74 -5.11 13.63 -4.65
C TYR A 74 -4.35 12.40 -4.17
N ASN A 75 -4.76 11.22 -4.63
CA ASN A 75 -4.19 9.96 -4.20
C ASN A 75 -4.30 8.91 -5.31
N THR A 76 -3.59 7.80 -5.18
CA THR A 76 -3.69 6.67 -6.11
C THR A 76 -3.57 5.34 -5.39
N ARG A 77 -4.25 4.32 -5.93
CA ARG A 77 -4.09 2.92 -5.54
C ARG A 77 -3.70 2.06 -6.73
N ALA A 78 -2.95 1.01 -6.49
CA ALA A 78 -2.58 0.07 -7.54
C ALA A 78 -3.76 -0.75 -8.08
N ARG A 79 -3.63 -1.13 -9.35
CA ARG A 79 -4.52 -2.01 -10.11
C ARG A 79 -3.69 -2.84 -11.09
N VAL A 80 -2.78 -3.65 -10.55
CA VAL A 80 -1.83 -4.49 -11.28
C VAL A 80 -1.32 -5.60 -10.35
N LEU A 81 -0.91 -6.74 -10.89
CA LEU A 81 -0.20 -7.77 -10.13
C LEU A 81 1.08 -7.19 -9.49
N GLY A 82 1.34 -7.55 -8.24
CA GLY A 82 2.35 -6.92 -7.39
C GLY A 82 1.81 -5.74 -6.56
N GLY A 83 0.64 -5.20 -6.91
CA GLY A 83 -0.04 -4.14 -6.17
C GLY A 83 0.79 -2.87 -6.05
N GLY A 84 0.79 -2.23 -4.87
CA GLY A 84 1.49 -0.96 -4.64
C GLY A 84 2.98 -1.02 -4.98
N SER A 85 3.64 -2.17 -4.80
CA SER A 85 5.05 -2.33 -5.15
C SER A 85 5.36 -2.15 -6.65
N ALA A 86 4.36 -2.31 -7.52
CA ALA A 86 4.51 -2.09 -8.95
C ALA A 86 4.49 -0.62 -9.36
N ILE A 87 3.94 0.28 -8.54
CA ILE A 87 3.78 1.70 -8.89
C ILE A 87 4.47 2.66 -7.91
N ASN A 88 4.98 2.18 -6.78
CA ASN A 88 5.54 3.03 -5.72
C ASN A 88 6.92 3.62 -6.08
N ALA A 89 7.47 4.41 -5.16
CA ALA A 89 8.79 5.03 -5.29
C ALA A 89 9.98 4.10 -4.97
N GLY A 90 9.72 2.82 -4.65
CA GLY A 90 10.71 1.77 -4.48
C GLY A 90 11.56 1.78 -3.20
N PHE A 91 11.50 2.81 -2.36
CA PHE A 91 12.27 2.84 -1.10
C PHE A 91 11.90 1.67 -0.17
N TYR A 92 12.90 0.90 0.27
CA TYR A 92 12.73 -0.32 1.05
C TYR A 92 13.33 -0.14 2.45
N SER A 93 12.50 -0.31 3.48
CA SER A 93 12.91 -0.27 4.88
C SER A 93 12.04 -1.23 5.67
N ARG A 94 12.65 -2.02 6.55
CA ARG A 94 11.94 -2.85 7.55
C ARG A 94 11.15 -1.96 8.50
N ALA A 95 10.21 -2.58 9.20
CA ALA A 95 9.44 -1.90 10.23
C ALA A 95 10.31 -1.40 11.39
N GLU A 96 9.78 -0.43 12.14
CA GLU A 96 10.23 -0.09 13.49
C GLU A 96 10.25 -1.35 14.37
N PRO A 97 11.30 -1.57 15.20
CA PRO A 97 11.38 -2.74 16.07
C PRO A 97 10.15 -2.94 16.96
N GLU A 98 9.58 -1.84 17.45
CA GLU A 98 8.37 -1.83 18.29
C GLU A 98 7.15 -2.34 17.52
N PHE A 99 7.08 -2.13 16.21
CA PHE A 99 5.90 -2.47 15.41
C PHE A 99 5.60 -3.97 15.43
N ALA A 100 6.63 -4.82 15.25
CA ALA A 100 6.46 -6.27 15.29
C ALA A 100 6.12 -6.77 16.70
N ARG A 101 6.71 -6.17 17.73
CA ARG A 101 6.43 -6.49 19.14
C ARG A 101 4.99 -6.11 19.54
N ASP A 102 4.54 -4.91 19.18
CA ASP A 102 3.17 -4.43 19.40
C ASP A 102 2.14 -5.33 18.69
N ALA A 103 2.48 -5.83 17.50
CA ALA A 103 1.66 -6.76 16.75
C ALA A 103 1.65 -8.19 17.35
N GLY A 104 2.55 -8.49 18.30
CA GLY A 104 2.72 -9.82 18.89
C GLY A 104 3.24 -10.85 17.89
N TRP A 105 4.05 -10.43 16.93
CA TRP A 105 4.65 -11.33 15.95
C TRP A 105 5.90 -12.03 16.48
N ASP A 106 6.12 -13.25 16.04
CA ASP A 106 7.32 -14.02 16.35
C ASP A 106 8.53 -13.39 15.65
N GLU A 107 9.49 -12.88 16.43
CA GLU A 107 10.62 -12.08 15.92
C GLU A 107 11.50 -12.87 14.94
N ASP A 108 11.73 -14.17 15.19
CA ASP A 108 12.54 -15.02 14.32
C ASP A 108 11.86 -15.30 12.99
N LEU A 109 10.54 -15.53 13.00
CA LEU A 109 9.77 -15.68 11.78
C LEU A 109 9.64 -14.36 11.01
N VAL A 110 9.56 -13.21 11.70
CA VAL A 110 9.61 -11.88 11.07
C VAL A 110 10.94 -11.68 10.35
N ARG A 111 12.07 -11.90 11.04
CA ARG A 111 13.41 -11.78 10.45
C ARG A 111 13.57 -12.65 9.21
N ARG A 112 13.29 -13.95 9.34
CA ARG A 112 13.37 -14.89 8.20
C ARG A 112 12.42 -14.54 7.06
N SER A 113 11.28 -13.91 7.35
CA SER A 113 10.34 -13.47 6.33
C SER A 113 10.85 -12.22 5.60
N TYR A 114 11.51 -11.30 6.28
CA TYR A 114 12.22 -10.18 5.64
C TYR A 114 13.35 -10.69 4.76
N ASP A 115 14.25 -11.53 5.30
CA ASP A 115 15.40 -12.06 4.55
C ASP A 115 14.94 -12.78 3.26
N TRP A 116 13.83 -13.54 3.34
CA TRP A 116 13.23 -14.21 2.19
C TRP A 116 12.74 -13.23 1.11
N VAL A 117 12.13 -12.10 1.50
CA VAL A 117 11.68 -11.06 0.56
C VAL A 117 12.89 -10.35 -0.04
N GLU A 118 13.83 -9.91 0.81
CA GLU A 118 14.99 -9.11 0.43
C GLU A 118 15.88 -9.83 -0.57
N SER A 119 16.07 -11.14 -0.39
CA SER A 119 16.87 -11.98 -1.30
C SER A 119 16.43 -11.97 -2.77
N LYS A 120 15.23 -11.44 -3.06
CA LYS A 120 14.69 -11.38 -4.42
C LYS A 120 14.39 -9.99 -4.94
N VAL A 121 13.96 -9.07 -4.08
CA VAL A 121 13.39 -7.79 -4.55
C VAL A 121 14.03 -6.55 -3.94
N ALA A 122 15.00 -6.67 -3.04
CA ALA A 122 15.63 -5.52 -2.40
C ALA A 122 17.13 -5.43 -2.75
N PHE A 123 17.59 -4.23 -3.03
CA PHE A 123 18.95 -3.93 -3.45
C PHE A 123 19.49 -2.71 -2.69
N GLU A 124 20.81 -2.62 -2.61
CA GLU A 124 21.48 -1.39 -2.18
C GLU A 124 21.52 -0.40 -3.36
N PRO A 125 20.99 0.83 -3.20
CA PRO A 125 20.97 1.79 -4.29
C PRO A 125 22.34 2.46 -4.51
N PRO A 126 22.71 2.80 -5.75
CA PRO A 126 23.83 3.70 -5.99
C PRO A 126 23.45 5.13 -5.58
N VAL A 127 24.12 5.65 -4.54
CA VAL A 127 23.90 7.01 -4.03
C VAL A 127 24.69 8.02 -4.87
N ARG A 128 23.96 8.89 -5.56
CA ARG A 128 24.50 9.92 -6.47
C ARG A 128 24.40 11.32 -5.88
N GLN A 129 24.60 12.37 -6.69
CA GLN A 129 24.81 13.74 -6.24
C GLN A 129 23.67 14.27 -5.37
N TRP A 130 22.42 14.15 -5.82
CA TRP A 130 21.27 14.65 -5.07
C TRP A 130 21.12 13.92 -3.73
N GLN A 131 21.18 12.58 -3.75
CA GLN A 131 21.02 11.77 -2.55
C GLN A 131 22.19 11.96 -1.57
N SER A 132 23.41 12.19 -2.07
CA SER A 132 24.56 12.57 -1.23
C SER A 132 24.33 13.90 -0.55
N ALA A 133 23.82 14.91 -1.26
CA ALA A 133 23.48 16.20 -0.66
C ALA A 133 22.37 16.07 0.40
N VAL A 134 21.34 15.25 0.16
CA VAL A 134 20.31 14.93 1.16
C VAL A 134 20.97 14.29 2.40
N ARG A 135 21.82 13.29 2.23
CA ARG A 135 22.54 12.63 3.34
C ARG A 135 23.37 13.61 4.14
N ASP A 136 24.24 14.35 3.47
CA ASP A 136 25.20 15.23 4.13
C ASP A 136 24.48 16.41 4.78
N GLY A 137 23.46 16.97 4.12
CA GLY A 137 22.60 18.02 4.68
C GLY A 137 21.86 17.56 5.94
N LEU A 138 21.33 16.34 5.97
CA LEU A 138 20.69 15.76 7.17
C LEU A 138 21.67 15.63 8.34
N VAL A 139 22.90 15.18 8.05
CA VAL A 139 23.98 15.07 9.04
C VAL A 139 24.38 16.46 9.55
N GLU A 140 24.53 17.45 8.67
CA GLU A 140 24.87 18.84 9.00
C GLU A 140 23.84 19.52 9.91
N ILE A 141 22.55 19.19 9.76
CA ILE A 141 21.49 19.71 10.65
C ILE A 141 21.27 18.88 11.92
N GLY A 142 22.13 17.89 12.18
CA GLY A 142 22.13 17.12 13.43
C GLY A 142 21.22 15.88 13.44
N VAL A 143 20.75 15.38 12.29
CA VAL A 143 20.03 14.09 12.20
C VAL A 143 21.05 12.95 12.25
N LEU A 144 21.57 12.70 13.45
CA LEU A 144 22.66 11.77 13.75
C LEU A 144 22.14 10.50 14.45
N PRO A 145 22.91 9.39 14.40
CA PRO A 145 24.17 9.20 13.66
C PRO A 145 23.92 8.99 12.15
N TYR A 146 25.01 8.99 11.36
CA TYR A 146 24.96 8.43 10.00
C TYR A 146 25.19 6.91 10.08
N ASN A 147 24.17 6.14 9.72
CA ASN A 147 24.14 4.68 9.87
C ASN A 147 24.61 3.90 8.63
N GLY A 148 25.11 4.59 7.59
CA GLY A 148 25.44 3.93 6.32
C GLY A 148 24.19 3.35 5.62
N PHE A 149 24.39 2.25 4.91
CA PHE A 149 23.31 1.46 4.30
C PHE A 149 22.75 0.45 5.30
N THR A 150 21.43 0.39 5.41
CA THR A 150 20.74 -0.67 6.16
C THR A 150 19.27 -0.78 5.73
N TYR A 151 18.69 -1.98 5.78
CA TYR A 151 17.25 -2.15 5.66
C TYR A 151 16.51 -1.78 6.95
N ASP A 152 17.17 -1.81 8.10
CA ASP A 152 16.52 -1.61 9.41
C ASP A 152 16.02 -0.17 9.58
N HIS A 153 14.88 0.00 10.25
CA HIS A 153 14.42 1.32 10.67
C HIS A 153 15.22 1.77 11.89
N VAL A 154 16.11 2.74 11.70
CA VAL A 154 17.01 3.24 12.76
C VAL A 154 17.03 4.75 12.79
N GLN A 155 17.07 5.31 14.00
CA GLN A 155 17.19 6.76 14.21
C GLN A 155 18.50 7.30 13.60
N GLY A 156 18.45 8.57 13.19
CA GLY A 156 19.55 9.24 12.49
C GLY A 156 19.38 9.23 10.97
N THR A 157 20.48 9.42 10.25
CA THR A 157 20.51 9.44 8.79
C THR A 157 20.93 8.07 8.26
N LYS A 158 20.23 7.54 7.26
CA LYS A 158 20.56 6.26 6.63
C LYS A 158 20.31 6.26 5.13
N ILE A 159 20.99 5.36 4.44
CA ILE A 159 20.64 4.91 3.09
C ILE A 159 19.76 3.67 3.27
N GLY A 160 18.55 3.70 2.71
CA GLY A 160 17.64 2.56 2.70
C GLY A 160 17.84 1.66 1.48
N GLY A 161 17.13 0.54 1.46
CA GLY A 161 17.05 -0.30 0.27
C GLY A 161 16.23 0.33 -0.84
N THR A 162 16.31 -0.28 -2.01
CA THR A 162 15.44 0.00 -3.15
C THR A 162 14.94 -1.30 -3.77
N ILE A 163 13.77 -1.28 -4.40
CA ILE A 163 13.30 -2.40 -5.23
C ILE A 163 13.72 -2.30 -6.70
N PHE A 164 14.52 -1.28 -7.04
CA PHE A 164 15.08 -1.13 -8.38
C PHE A 164 16.49 -1.69 -8.41
N ASP A 165 16.82 -2.50 -9.42
CA ASP A 165 18.18 -2.99 -9.63
C ASP A 165 19.11 -1.91 -10.19
N ASP A 166 20.37 -2.27 -10.40
CA ASP A 166 21.43 -1.42 -10.96
C ASP A 166 21.13 -0.91 -12.39
N GLN A 167 20.27 -1.62 -13.12
CA GLN A 167 19.75 -1.23 -14.44
C GLN A 167 18.50 -0.36 -14.36
N GLY A 168 18.04 -0.02 -13.15
CA GLY A 168 16.83 0.76 -12.92
C GLY A 168 15.54 -0.01 -13.20
N ARG A 169 15.59 -1.35 -13.26
CA ARG A 169 14.40 -2.19 -13.42
C ARG A 169 13.80 -2.49 -12.06
N ARG A 170 12.48 -2.36 -11.98
CA ARG A 170 11.68 -2.60 -10.79
C ARG A 170 11.50 -4.10 -10.56
N HIS A 171 11.76 -4.53 -9.34
CA HIS A 171 11.39 -5.84 -8.81
C HIS A 171 10.22 -5.65 -7.85
N THR A 172 9.10 -6.32 -8.09
CA THR A 172 7.83 -6.11 -7.36
C THR A 172 7.52 -7.32 -6.48
N ALA A 173 6.49 -7.20 -5.64
CA ALA A 173 5.96 -8.37 -4.92
C ALA A 173 5.55 -9.52 -5.87
N ALA A 174 5.24 -9.25 -7.14
CA ALA A 174 4.91 -10.29 -8.12
C ALA A 174 6.11 -11.22 -8.39
N ASP A 175 7.36 -10.75 -8.27
CA ASP A 175 8.55 -11.59 -8.45
C ASP A 175 8.63 -12.69 -7.39
N LEU A 176 8.08 -12.44 -6.19
CA LEU A 176 8.01 -13.43 -5.12
C LEU A 176 7.13 -14.64 -5.49
N LEU A 177 6.21 -14.51 -6.47
CA LEU A 177 5.49 -15.65 -7.03
C LEU A 177 6.40 -16.63 -7.77
N GLY A 178 7.62 -16.23 -8.16
CA GLY A 178 8.62 -17.16 -8.69
C GLY A 178 9.10 -18.19 -7.65
N TYR A 179 8.79 -18.02 -6.36
CA TYR A 179 8.98 -19.07 -5.35
C TYR A 179 7.78 -20.02 -5.24
N ALA A 180 6.66 -19.73 -5.91
CA ALA A 180 5.45 -20.55 -5.83
C ALA A 180 5.62 -21.91 -6.52
N ASN A 181 4.90 -22.91 -6.04
CA ASN A 181 4.79 -24.19 -6.73
C ASN A 181 3.79 -24.05 -7.91
N HIS A 182 4.34 -24.04 -9.13
CA HIS A 182 3.57 -23.86 -10.38
C HIS A 182 2.46 -24.90 -10.61
N ARG A 183 2.50 -26.07 -9.94
CA ARG A 183 1.49 -27.12 -10.08
C ARG A 183 0.24 -26.86 -9.23
N THR A 184 0.37 -26.09 -8.16
CA THR A 184 -0.68 -25.90 -7.14
C THR A 184 -1.21 -24.47 -7.10
N ILE A 185 -0.51 -23.50 -7.69
CA ILE A 185 -0.97 -22.12 -7.83
C ILE A 185 -1.65 -21.86 -9.17
N LYS A 186 -2.70 -21.03 -9.16
CA LYS A 186 -3.29 -20.40 -10.34
C LYS A 186 -3.44 -18.90 -10.07
N VAL A 187 -2.98 -18.06 -10.99
CA VAL A 187 -3.10 -16.60 -10.89
C VAL A 187 -3.93 -16.12 -12.07
N TYR A 188 -5.07 -15.51 -11.79
CA TYR A 188 -5.94 -14.91 -12.81
C TYR A 188 -5.80 -13.39 -12.74
N LEU A 189 -5.40 -12.80 -13.86
CA LEU A 189 -5.35 -11.36 -14.08
C LEU A 189 -6.68 -10.86 -14.65
N HIS A 190 -6.92 -9.56 -14.54
CA HIS A 190 -8.18 -8.92 -14.92
C HIS A 190 -9.41 -9.60 -14.29
N ALA A 191 -9.23 -10.18 -13.10
CA ALA A 191 -10.24 -10.92 -12.35
C ALA A 191 -10.82 -10.06 -11.23
N THR A 192 -11.93 -9.37 -11.50
CA THR A 192 -12.56 -8.47 -10.54
C THR A 192 -13.50 -9.23 -9.63
N VAL A 193 -13.12 -9.42 -8.37
CA VAL A 193 -13.98 -10.04 -7.36
C VAL A 193 -15.08 -9.05 -6.96
N SER A 194 -16.34 -9.50 -7.02
CA SER A 194 -17.52 -8.68 -6.73
C SER A 194 -18.19 -9.03 -5.41
N ARG A 195 -18.04 -10.28 -4.94
CA ARG A 195 -18.67 -10.75 -3.70
C ARG A 195 -18.02 -12.02 -3.15
N ILE A 196 -17.95 -12.12 -1.83
CA ILE A 196 -17.66 -13.35 -1.08
C ILE A 196 -18.97 -14.08 -0.77
N LEU A 197 -18.97 -15.40 -0.93
CA LEU A 197 -20.14 -16.25 -0.71
C LEU A 197 -20.11 -16.85 0.70
N PHE A 198 -21.23 -16.76 1.40
CA PHE A 198 -21.39 -17.25 2.78
C PHE A 198 -22.49 -18.30 2.90
N THR A 199 -22.25 -19.27 3.78
CA THR A 199 -23.25 -20.25 4.20
C THR A 199 -23.39 -20.22 5.72
N ARG A 200 -24.57 -20.56 6.23
CA ARG A 200 -24.80 -20.79 7.66
C ARG A 200 -25.19 -22.25 7.86
N ARG A 201 -24.69 -22.88 8.91
CA ARG A 201 -25.11 -24.25 9.25
C ARG A 201 -26.60 -24.26 9.61
N ALA A 202 -27.39 -25.00 8.84
CA ALA A 202 -28.80 -25.23 9.13
C ALA A 202 -28.96 -25.82 10.55
N GLY A 203 -29.94 -25.32 11.30
CA GLY A 203 -30.26 -25.80 12.65
C GLY A 203 -29.45 -25.19 13.81
N ARG A 204 -28.47 -24.30 13.56
CA ARG A 204 -27.80 -23.54 14.63
C ARG A 204 -28.03 -22.05 14.45
N ARG A 205 -29.03 -21.51 15.17
CA ARG A 205 -29.44 -20.10 15.15
C ARG A 205 -28.29 -19.11 15.44
N TRP A 206 -27.24 -19.57 16.13
CA TRP A 206 -26.07 -18.79 16.56
C TRP A 206 -24.76 -19.17 15.86
N ALA A 207 -24.80 -19.93 14.76
CA ALA A 207 -23.58 -20.26 14.03
C ALA A 207 -23.06 -19.08 13.20
N ASN A 208 -21.76 -18.81 13.30
CA ASN A 208 -21.08 -17.84 12.44
C ASN A 208 -21.31 -18.16 10.95
N PRO A 209 -21.51 -17.14 10.09
CA PRO A 209 -21.43 -17.34 8.65
C PRO A 209 -20.03 -17.85 8.27
N ARG A 210 -19.97 -18.80 7.35
CA ARG A 210 -18.71 -19.34 6.81
C ARG A 210 -18.52 -18.92 5.37
N ALA A 211 -17.38 -18.30 5.05
CA ALA A 211 -16.98 -18.07 3.68
C ALA A 211 -16.67 -19.41 2.99
N TYR A 212 -17.23 -19.63 1.80
CA TYR A 212 -17.04 -20.87 1.05
C TYR A 212 -16.64 -20.67 -0.42
N GLY A 213 -16.58 -19.43 -0.89
CA GLY A 213 -16.21 -19.12 -2.26
C GLY A 213 -16.37 -17.65 -2.60
N VAL A 214 -16.18 -17.32 -3.87
CA VAL A 214 -16.24 -15.96 -4.40
C VAL A 214 -16.92 -15.93 -5.76
N VAL A 215 -17.48 -14.77 -6.09
CA VAL A 215 -17.95 -14.43 -7.44
C VAL A 215 -17.00 -13.37 -8.01
N PHE A 216 -16.46 -13.64 -9.19
CA PHE A 216 -15.58 -12.71 -9.88
C PHE A 216 -15.94 -12.63 -11.36
N GLU A 217 -15.56 -11.53 -11.99
CA GLU A 217 -15.67 -11.30 -13.43
C GLU A 217 -14.28 -11.51 -14.04
N ASP A 218 -14.18 -12.29 -15.11
CA ASP A 218 -12.92 -12.50 -15.83
C ASP A 218 -12.62 -11.36 -16.84
N ALA A 219 -11.50 -11.49 -17.56
CA ALA A 219 -11.07 -10.52 -18.55
C ALA A 219 -12.09 -10.25 -19.68
N LEU A 220 -13.02 -11.18 -19.92
CA LEU A 220 -14.06 -11.07 -20.95
C LEU A 220 -15.38 -10.51 -20.39
N GLY A 221 -15.42 -10.09 -19.12
CA GLY A 221 -16.65 -9.63 -18.49
C GLY A 221 -17.56 -10.77 -18.02
N ILE A 222 -17.11 -12.02 -18.07
CA ILE A 222 -17.95 -13.18 -17.75
C ILE A 222 -17.88 -13.46 -16.25
N LYS A 223 -19.05 -13.50 -15.60
CA LYS A 223 -19.15 -13.89 -14.19
C LYS A 223 -18.80 -15.37 -14.00
N LYS A 224 -17.87 -15.63 -13.09
CA LYS A 224 -17.39 -16.95 -12.67
C LYS A 224 -17.53 -17.12 -11.16
N ARG A 225 -17.41 -18.36 -10.71
CA ARG A 225 -17.37 -18.72 -9.29
C ARG A 225 -16.16 -19.61 -9.01
N ALA A 226 -15.50 -19.34 -7.89
CA ALA A 226 -14.47 -20.22 -7.33
C ALA A 226 -14.88 -20.59 -5.90
N PHE A 227 -14.64 -21.85 -5.51
CA PHE A 227 -15.06 -22.35 -4.21
C PHE A 227 -13.89 -22.94 -3.43
N LEU A 228 -14.03 -22.94 -2.11
CA LEU A 228 -13.12 -23.66 -1.23
C LEU A 228 -13.43 -25.16 -1.29
N ARG A 229 -12.39 -26.00 -1.28
CA ARG A 229 -12.56 -27.43 -1.02
C ARG A 229 -13.16 -27.64 0.38
N PRO A 230 -14.00 -28.67 0.60
CA PRO A 230 -14.66 -28.89 1.89
C PRO A 230 -13.67 -29.28 3.00
N HIS A 231 -13.04 -28.30 3.63
CA HIS A 231 -12.15 -28.49 4.77
C HIS A 231 -12.26 -27.31 5.74
N PRO A 232 -12.35 -27.53 7.06
CA PRO A 232 -12.53 -26.45 8.04
C PRO A 232 -11.40 -25.39 8.02
N GLN A 233 -10.18 -25.80 7.68
CA GLN A 233 -9.00 -24.94 7.60
C GLN A 233 -8.78 -24.30 6.22
N ASN A 234 -9.66 -24.54 5.24
CA ASN A 234 -9.63 -23.85 3.95
C ASN A 234 -10.31 -22.49 4.07
N GLU A 235 -9.74 -21.47 3.46
CA GLU A 235 -10.09 -20.08 3.75
C GLU A 235 -10.07 -19.20 2.50
N VAL A 236 -10.97 -18.22 2.46
CA VAL A 236 -10.86 -17.05 1.58
C VAL A 236 -10.01 -16.01 2.31
N ILE A 237 -9.04 -15.41 1.63
CA ILE A 237 -8.14 -14.42 2.23
C ILE A 237 -8.19 -13.14 1.39
N LEU A 238 -8.54 -12.03 2.03
CA LEU A 238 -8.49 -10.71 1.45
C LEU A 238 -7.07 -10.13 1.59
N THR A 239 -6.49 -9.75 0.46
CA THR A 239 -5.21 -9.03 0.34
C THR A 239 -5.35 -7.89 -0.67
N ALA A 240 -6.54 -7.26 -0.68
CA ALA A 240 -6.97 -6.25 -1.64
C ALA A 240 -6.59 -4.81 -1.23
N GLY A 241 -5.82 -4.66 -0.15
CA GLY A 241 -5.27 -3.40 0.34
C GLY A 241 -6.25 -2.58 1.18
N ALA A 242 -5.75 -1.49 1.76
CA ALA A 242 -6.47 -0.59 2.66
C ALA A 242 -7.83 -0.10 2.13
N LEU A 243 -7.97 0.08 0.81
CA LEU A 243 -9.26 0.45 0.21
C LEU A 243 -10.08 -0.76 -0.25
N GLY A 244 -9.43 -1.75 -0.88
CA GLY A 244 -10.13 -2.86 -1.52
C GLY A 244 -10.70 -3.89 -0.53
N SER A 245 -9.99 -4.18 0.56
CA SER A 245 -10.42 -5.16 1.56
C SER A 245 -11.70 -4.73 2.30
N PRO A 246 -11.77 -3.54 2.94
CA PRO A 246 -13.01 -3.09 3.57
C PRO A 246 -14.15 -2.86 2.56
N GLN A 247 -13.84 -2.35 1.35
CA GLN A 247 -14.84 -2.21 0.27
C GLN A 247 -15.48 -3.57 -0.06
N LEU A 248 -14.68 -4.60 -0.29
CA LEU A 248 -15.19 -5.92 -0.66
C LEU A 248 -15.91 -6.63 0.50
N MET A 249 -15.48 -6.42 1.74
CA MET A 249 -16.23 -6.89 2.91
C MET A 249 -17.65 -6.30 2.93
N MET A 250 -17.76 -4.98 2.75
CA MET A 250 -19.06 -4.31 2.70
C MET A 250 -19.92 -4.78 1.52
N LEU A 251 -19.36 -4.87 0.31
CA LEU A 251 -20.07 -5.41 -0.87
C LEU A 251 -20.54 -6.86 -0.70
N SER A 252 -19.91 -7.58 0.24
CA SER A 252 -20.25 -8.96 0.61
C SER A 252 -21.16 -9.08 1.82
N GLY A 253 -21.63 -7.96 2.36
CA GLY A 253 -22.59 -7.93 3.47
C GLY A 253 -21.96 -7.95 4.87
N ILE A 254 -20.66 -7.72 4.99
CA ILE A 254 -19.96 -7.58 6.29
C ILE A 254 -19.54 -6.11 6.47
N GLY A 255 -20.19 -5.40 7.38
CA GLY A 255 -19.93 -3.98 7.62
C GLY A 255 -21.04 -3.30 8.41
N PRO A 256 -21.04 -1.96 8.53
CA PRO A 256 -22.05 -1.23 9.30
C PRO A 256 -23.47 -1.44 8.73
N ALA A 257 -24.36 -2.04 9.51
CA ALA A 257 -25.66 -2.51 9.02
C ALA A 257 -26.52 -1.42 8.33
N LEU A 258 -26.56 -0.20 8.88
CA LEU A 258 -27.33 0.91 8.29
C LEU A 258 -26.75 1.35 6.95
N HIS A 259 -25.42 1.40 6.82
CA HIS A 259 -24.73 1.71 5.56
C HIS A 259 -24.98 0.63 4.51
N LEU A 260 -24.92 -0.64 4.89
CA LEU A 260 -25.22 -1.73 3.96
C LEU A 260 -26.68 -1.70 3.49
N LYS A 261 -27.61 -1.40 4.40
CA LYS A 261 -29.04 -1.26 4.09
C LYS A 261 -29.30 -0.11 3.11
N SER A 262 -28.65 1.05 3.26
CA SER A 262 -28.84 2.19 2.35
C SER A 262 -28.38 1.89 0.91
N HIS A 263 -27.45 0.96 0.72
CA HIS A 263 -27.03 0.48 -0.61
C HIS A 263 -27.78 -0.78 -1.09
N GLY A 264 -28.81 -1.24 -0.37
CA GLY A 264 -29.56 -2.45 -0.72
C GLY A 264 -28.69 -3.72 -0.71
N ILE A 265 -27.70 -3.78 0.19
CA ILE A 265 -26.83 -4.93 0.38
C ILE A 265 -27.40 -5.79 1.52
N HIS A 266 -27.55 -7.09 1.27
CA HIS A 266 -28.00 -8.03 2.29
C HIS A 266 -26.94 -8.16 3.39
N LEU A 267 -27.37 -7.97 4.65
CA LEU A 267 -26.51 -8.07 5.82
C LEU A 267 -26.17 -9.54 6.12
N VAL A 268 -24.89 -9.87 6.09
CA VAL A 268 -24.33 -11.16 6.53
C VAL A 268 -23.92 -11.10 8.00
N LEU A 269 -23.21 -10.02 8.36
CA LEU A 269 -22.75 -9.71 9.71
C LEU A 269 -22.68 -8.19 9.88
N ASP A 270 -23.28 -7.67 10.94
CA ASP A 270 -23.07 -6.28 11.35
C ASP A 270 -21.68 -6.15 11.98
N GLN A 271 -20.80 -5.41 11.31
CA GLN A 271 -19.44 -5.17 11.78
C GLN A 271 -19.15 -3.67 11.61
N PRO A 272 -19.48 -2.84 12.62
CA PRO A 272 -19.42 -1.38 12.50
C PRO A 272 -18.01 -0.84 12.30
N ASN A 273 -16.97 -1.62 12.62
CA ASN A 273 -15.57 -1.22 12.47
C ASN A 273 -15.01 -1.39 11.05
N VAL A 274 -15.71 -2.07 10.13
CA VAL A 274 -15.24 -2.19 8.74
C VAL A 274 -15.29 -0.82 8.07
N GLY A 275 -14.18 -0.42 7.47
CA GLY A 275 -13.98 0.89 6.87
C GLY A 275 -13.67 2.00 7.88
N GLN A 276 -13.59 1.71 9.19
CA GLN A 276 -13.23 2.72 10.19
C GLN A 276 -11.72 2.75 10.45
N GLY A 277 -11.23 3.89 10.96
CA GLY A 277 -9.82 4.06 11.32
C GLY A 277 -8.91 4.13 10.09
N MET A 278 -9.40 4.71 8.99
CA MET A 278 -8.59 4.98 7.81
C MET A 278 -7.57 6.06 8.15
N ALA A 279 -6.29 5.80 7.95
CA ALA A 279 -5.23 6.76 8.21
C ALA A 279 -4.35 6.89 6.96
N ASP A 280 -3.85 8.09 6.70
CA ASP A 280 -2.83 8.33 5.67
C ASP A 280 -1.81 9.31 6.24
N ASN A 281 -0.53 8.95 6.12
CA ASN A 281 0.54 9.79 6.66
C ASN A 281 0.60 11.10 5.85
N PRO A 282 0.41 12.27 6.48
CA PRO A 282 0.63 13.56 5.82
C PRO A 282 2.06 13.66 5.27
N MET A 283 2.19 14.22 4.07
CA MET A 283 3.45 14.67 3.50
C MET A 283 3.34 16.13 3.09
N ASN A 284 4.35 16.91 3.43
CA ASN A 284 4.59 18.23 2.90
C ASN A 284 6.00 18.29 2.28
N LEU A 285 6.20 19.16 1.29
CA LEU A 285 7.46 19.22 0.57
C LEU A 285 7.77 20.63 0.08
N LEU A 286 9.06 20.88 -0.19
CA LEU A 286 9.55 22.01 -0.97
C LEU A 286 10.23 21.51 -2.23
N TYR A 287 9.91 22.15 -3.36
CA TYR A 287 10.67 22.00 -4.58
C TYR A 287 11.88 22.94 -4.56
N VAL A 288 13.07 22.41 -4.85
CA VAL A 288 14.34 23.14 -4.89
C VAL A 288 14.85 23.12 -6.34
N PRO A 289 14.71 24.22 -7.09
CA PRO A 289 15.27 24.35 -8.43
C PRO A 289 16.80 24.28 -8.40
N SER A 290 17.39 23.55 -9.34
CA SER A 290 18.83 23.37 -9.42
C SER A 290 19.46 24.06 -10.63
N PRO A 291 20.60 24.77 -10.46
CA PRO A 291 21.34 25.36 -11.57
C PRO A 291 22.16 24.32 -12.36
N VAL A 292 22.28 23.09 -11.83
CA VAL A 292 22.99 21.99 -12.46
C VAL A 292 22.04 20.82 -12.72
N PRO A 293 22.29 19.97 -13.75
CA PRO A 293 21.51 18.77 -13.95
C PRO A 293 21.61 17.85 -12.73
N VAL A 294 20.48 17.28 -12.33
CA VAL A 294 20.40 16.25 -11.29
C VAL A 294 20.15 14.88 -11.93
N GLU A 295 20.67 13.83 -11.32
CA GLU A 295 20.46 12.47 -11.79
C GLU A 295 18.98 12.04 -11.72
N ILE A 296 18.63 10.98 -12.45
CA ILE A 296 17.36 10.27 -12.21
C ILE A 296 17.58 9.33 -11.03
N SER A 297 16.95 9.64 -9.91
CA SER A 297 16.81 8.74 -8.77
C SER A 297 15.45 8.93 -8.11
N LEU A 298 15.03 7.95 -7.32
CA LEU A 298 13.96 8.11 -6.35
C LEU A 298 14.56 8.25 -4.96
N ILE A 299 13.73 8.15 -3.91
CA ILE A 299 14.17 8.28 -2.53
C ILE A 299 15.10 7.11 -2.19
N GLN A 300 16.30 7.42 -1.68
CA GLN A 300 17.30 6.45 -1.22
C GLN A 300 17.80 6.78 0.19
N VAL A 301 17.84 8.08 0.53
CA VAL A 301 18.26 8.57 1.82
C VAL A 301 17.08 9.07 2.63
N VAL A 302 17.06 8.72 3.91
CA VAL A 302 16.06 9.21 4.88
C VAL A 302 16.75 9.61 6.19
N GLY A 303 16.26 10.70 6.76
CA GLY A 303 16.57 11.15 8.11
C GLY A 303 15.40 10.82 9.04
N ILE A 304 15.73 10.26 10.20
CA ILE A 304 14.80 9.86 11.26
C ILE A 304 15.24 10.59 12.53
N PRO A 305 14.83 11.87 12.72
CA PRO A 305 15.32 12.68 13.82
C PRO A 305 14.83 12.13 15.16
N PRO A 306 15.72 12.00 16.17
CA PRO A 306 15.34 11.51 17.48
C PRO A 306 14.33 12.47 18.14
N GLY A 307 13.26 11.91 18.72
CA GLY A 307 12.26 12.68 19.46
C GLY A 307 11.26 13.47 18.60
N GLN A 308 11.43 13.54 17.27
CA GLN A 308 10.50 14.24 16.39
C GLN A 308 9.39 13.33 15.85
N ASN A 309 8.29 13.94 15.40
CA ASN A 309 7.15 13.23 14.82
C ASN A 309 7.16 13.19 13.28
N THR A 310 8.34 13.08 12.66
CA THR A 310 8.50 13.19 11.20
C THR A 310 9.69 12.38 10.68
N TYR A 311 9.68 12.05 9.40
CA TYR A 311 10.81 11.52 8.64
C TYR A 311 11.11 12.44 7.46
N ILE A 312 12.39 12.69 7.16
CA ILE A 312 12.79 13.65 6.13
C ILE A 312 13.51 12.90 5.00
N SER A 313 13.17 13.20 3.76
CA SER A 313 13.85 12.59 2.60
C SER A 313 13.81 13.53 1.40
N GLY A 314 14.48 13.15 0.31
CA GLY A 314 14.42 13.93 -0.92
C GLY A 314 14.62 13.07 -2.15
N LYS A 315 14.21 13.59 -3.30
CA LYS A 315 14.50 12.98 -4.60
C LYS A 315 14.59 14.03 -5.71
N PRO A 316 15.36 13.77 -6.76
CA PRO A 316 15.27 14.51 -8.01
C PRO A 316 13.81 14.58 -8.53
N SER A 317 13.48 15.69 -9.17
CA SER A 317 12.16 15.93 -9.75
C SER A 317 12.22 17.06 -10.78
N SER A 318 11.32 17.03 -11.76
CA SER A 318 11.16 18.12 -12.73
C SER A 318 9.76 18.68 -12.63
N LEU A 319 9.62 20.01 -12.73
CA LEU A 319 8.34 20.66 -12.94
C LEU A 319 8.18 20.91 -14.43
N THR A 320 7.08 20.40 -15.00
CA THR A 320 6.77 20.62 -16.42
C THR A 320 6.34 22.06 -16.64
N ALA A 321 6.51 22.56 -17.87
CA ALA A 321 6.02 23.88 -18.25
C ALA A 321 4.50 24.02 -18.02
N GLU A 322 3.73 22.95 -18.25
CA GLU A 322 2.29 22.91 -18.00
C GLU A 322 1.94 23.03 -16.51
N THR A 323 2.67 22.34 -15.63
CA THR A 323 2.48 22.45 -14.19
C THR A 323 2.84 23.85 -13.70
N MET A 324 3.88 24.46 -14.28
CA MET A 324 4.27 25.84 -13.99
C MET A 324 3.23 26.85 -14.49
N ALA A 325 2.66 26.65 -15.67
CA ALA A 325 1.61 27.50 -16.23
C ALA A 325 0.33 27.45 -15.38
N LYS A 326 0.00 26.28 -14.81
CA LYS A 326 -1.12 26.12 -13.87
C LYS A 326 -0.85 26.77 -12.50
N ALA A 327 0.41 27.08 -12.20
CA ALA A 327 0.84 27.63 -10.92
C ALA A 327 1.04 29.17 -10.94
N ILE A 328 0.37 29.90 -11.86
CA ILE A 328 0.08 31.37 -11.88
C ILE A 328 0.63 32.15 -13.11
N ASP A 329 -0.20 33.07 -13.63
CA ASP A 329 0.00 34.06 -14.71
C ASP A 329 1.19 35.04 -14.54
N THR A 330 1.83 35.11 -13.36
CA THR A 330 2.80 36.15 -12.99
C THR A 330 4.26 35.76 -13.25
N VAL A 331 4.53 34.57 -13.81
CA VAL A 331 5.88 34.09 -14.11
C VAL A 331 6.09 33.89 -15.61
N HIS A 332 5.77 34.92 -16.41
CA HIS A 332 6.06 34.92 -17.85
C HIS A 332 7.56 34.70 -18.17
N ALA A 333 8.46 35.00 -17.24
CA ALA A 333 9.92 34.86 -17.45
C ALA A 333 10.44 33.41 -17.41
N TYR A 334 9.68 32.46 -16.82
CA TYR A 334 10.11 31.05 -16.69
C TYR A 334 9.10 30.03 -17.25
N ALA A 335 7.93 30.48 -17.71
CA ALA A 335 6.84 29.63 -18.20
C ALA A 335 7.21 28.74 -19.42
N ASN A 336 8.27 29.09 -20.17
CA ASN A 336 8.66 28.37 -21.38
C ASN A 336 9.72 27.28 -21.16
N THR A 337 10.16 27.03 -19.92
CA THR A 337 11.22 26.04 -19.64
C THR A 337 10.85 25.12 -18.48
N SER A 338 11.05 23.81 -18.66
CA SER A 338 10.99 22.86 -17.54
C SER A 338 12.03 23.20 -16.48
N LEU A 339 11.61 23.32 -15.22
CA LEU A 339 12.53 23.50 -14.09
C LEU A 339 13.03 22.12 -13.67
N LYS A 340 14.36 21.98 -13.66
CA LYS A 340 15.05 20.80 -13.14
C LYS A 340 15.51 21.09 -11.70
N GLY A 341 15.50 20.06 -10.86
CA GLY A 341 15.83 20.19 -9.45
C GLY A 341 15.36 18.97 -8.69
N GLY A 342 14.90 19.16 -7.46
CA GLY A 342 14.33 18.05 -6.71
C GLY A 342 13.41 18.51 -5.61
N VAL A 343 12.73 17.54 -5.00
CA VAL A 343 11.88 17.77 -3.86
C VAL A 343 12.60 17.30 -2.61
N ILE A 344 12.48 18.10 -1.54
CA ILE A 344 12.71 17.65 -0.18
C ILE A 344 11.35 17.57 0.48
N LEU A 345 11.05 16.44 1.11
CA LEU A 345 9.76 16.14 1.70
C LEU A 345 9.91 15.64 3.13
N GLU A 346 8.86 15.87 3.91
CA GLU A 346 8.68 15.29 5.22
C GLU A 346 7.47 14.35 5.20
N LYS A 347 7.51 13.32 6.03
CA LYS A 347 6.39 12.41 6.29
C LYS A 347 6.12 12.42 7.78
N VAL A 348 4.92 12.80 8.19
CA VAL A 348 4.48 12.70 9.59
C VAL A 348 4.35 11.24 10.03
N LYS A 349 4.92 10.90 11.19
CA LYS A 349 4.87 9.57 11.84
C LYS A 349 3.46 9.25 12.33
N GLY A 350 3.11 7.97 12.48
CA GLY A 350 1.76 7.55 12.89
C GLY A 350 0.86 7.36 11.66
N PRO A 351 -0.09 8.28 11.35
CA PRO A 351 -0.53 9.47 12.10
C PRO A 351 -1.55 9.14 13.22
N LEU A 352 -1.93 10.12 14.03
CA LEU A 352 -3.02 9.98 15.01
C LEU A 352 -4.39 10.29 14.41
N SER A 353 -4.44 11.21 13.45
CA SER A 353 -5.62 11.53 12.67
C SER A 353 -6.10 10.31 11.89
N SER A 354 -7.40 10.05 11.96
CA SER A 354 -8.03 9.00 11.19
C SER A 354 -9.44 9.39 10.75
N GLY A 355 -9.91 8.78 9.68
CA GLY A 355 -11.25 8.89 9.15
C GLY A 355 -11.86 7.54 8.83
N ASP A 356 -12.69 7.52 7.80
CA ASP A 356 -13.55 6.40 7.45
C ASP A 356 -13.65 6.21 5.93
N LEU A 357 -14.03 4.99 5.54
CA LEU A 357 -14.25 4.56 4.17
C LEU A 357 -15.70 4.12 4.01
N LYS A 358 -16.36 4.66 2.98
CA LYS A 358 -17.76 4.37 2.65
C LYS A 358 -17.90 3.91 1.20
N LEU A 359 -18.81 2.98 0.96
CA LEU A 359 -19.21 2.65 -0.41
C LEU A 359 -19.84 3.88 -1.09
N ARG A 360 -19.47 4.13 -2.35
CA ARG A 360 -20.17 5.09 -3.22
C ARG A 360 -21.18 4.40 -4.13
N SER A 361 -20.88 3.16 -4.52
CA SER A 361 -21.70 2.35 -5.41
C SER A 361 -21.57 0.87 -5.04
N ARG A 362 -22.32 0.02 -5.76
CA ARG A 362 -22.23 -1.45 -5.64
C ARG A 362 -21.20 -2.06 -6.60
N SER A 363 -20.52 -1.23 -7.40
CA SER A 363 -19.47 -1.67 -8.32
C SER A 363 -18.15 -1.84 -7.56
N PRO A 364 -17.51 -3.02 -7.62
CA PRO A 364 -16.17 -3.22 -7.04
C PRO A 364 -15.07 -2.50 -7.84
N ARG A 365 -15.38 -1.97 -9.03
CA ARG A 365 -14.41 -1.26 -9.89
C ARG A 365 -14.25 0.21 -9.45
N ASP A 366 -15.27 0.76 -8.81
CA ASP A 366 -15.30 2.16 -8.42
C ASP A 366 -14.45 2.37 -7.15
N ASN A 367 -13.87 3.56 -6.99
CA ASN A 367 -13.23 3.91 -5.72
C ASN A 367 -14.32 4.16 -4.66
N PRO A 368 -14.13 3.67 -3.42
CA PRO A 368 -14.96 4.11 -2.30
C PRO A 368 -14.69 5.60 -1.98
N SER A 369 -15.57 6.20 -1.20
CA SER A 369 -15.32 7.50 -0.56
C SER A 369 -14.45 7.26 0.66
N VAL A 370 -13.49 8.14 0.93
CA VAL A 370 -12.57 8.02 2.06
C VAL A 370 -12.22 9.39 2.63
N THR A 371 -12.27 9.51 3.96
CA THR A 371 -11.70 10.61 4.74
C THR A 371 -10.46 10.10 5.47
N PHE A 372 -9.43 10.93 5.55
CA PHE A 372 -8.29 10.70 6.45
C PHE A 372 -8.24 11.70 7.60
N ASN A 373 -8.94 12.84 7.44
CA ASN A 373 -8.99 13.94 8.40
C ASN A 373 -7.58 14.49 8.70
N TYR A 374 -6.78 14.76 7.67
CA TYR A 374 -5.41 15.25 7.81
C TYR A 374 -5.32 16.42 8.80
N PHE A 375 -4.42 16.29 9.78
CA PHE A 375 -4.18 17.27 10.85
C PHE A 375 -5.37 17.55 11.78
N LYS A 376 -6.35 16.66 11.85
CA LYS A 376 -7.41 16.73 12.87
C LYS A 376 -6.83 16.60 14.28
N ASP A 377 -5.82 15.76 14.47
CA ASP A 377 -5.04 15.73 15.69
C ASP A 377 -3.89 16.77 15.61
N PRO A 378 -3.77 17.68 16.59
CA PRO A 378 -2.75 18.72 16.57
C PRO A 378 -1.31 18.18 16.70
N GLN A 379 -1.09 16.95 17.16
CA GLN A 379 0.25 16.34 17.19
C GLN A 379 0.77 16.02 15.79
N ASP A 380 -0.11 15.67 14.86
CA ASP A 380 0.28 15.45 13.47
C ASP A 380 0.74 16.76 12.84
N LEU A 381 0.03 17.86 13.12
CA LEU A 381 0.38 19.19 12.62
C LEU A 381 1.71 19.68 13.18
N ARG A 382 1.96 19.48 14.47
CA ARG A 382 3.27 19.77 15.08
C ARG A 382 4.39 18.99 14.41
N GLY A 383 4.16 17.70 14.13
CA GLY A 383 5.12 16.87 13.38
C GLY A 383 5.45 17.44 12.01
N CYS A 384 4.45 17.91 11.26
CA CYS A 384 4.68 18.55 9.97
C CYS A 384 5.51 19.83 10.13
N VAL A 385 5.19 20.69 11.09
CA VAL A 385 5.94 21.95 11.31
C VAL A 385 7.41 21.69 11.69
N GLU A 386 7.67 20.69 12.54
CA GLU A 386 9.02 20.24 12.88
C GLU A 386 9.77 19.71 11.65
N GLY A 387 9.09 18.90 10.82
CA GLY A 387 9.63 18.39 9.57
C GLY A 387 9.98 19.51 8.60
N MET A 388 9.06 20.44 8.36
CA MET A 388 9.27 21.59 7.49
C MET A 388 10.41 22.48 7.97
N ARG A 389 10.55 22.73 9.28
CA ARG A 389 11.72 23.46 9.82
C ARG A 389 13.03 22.74 9.50
N SER A 390 13.05 21.42 9.66
CA SER A 390 14.23 20.61 9.34
C SER A 390 14.55 20.64 7.84
N ILE A 391 13.54 20.61 6.97
CA ILE A 391 13.71 20.81 5.52
C ILE A 391 14.34 22.17 5.21
N VAL A 392 13.83 23.25 5.81
CA VAL A 392 14.37 24.61 5.62
C VAL A 392 15.84 24.67 6.03
N ASN A 393 16.19 24.09 7.18
CA ASN A 393 17.58 24.04 7.66
C ASN A 393 18.47 23.23 6.70
N MET A 394 17.97 22.10 6.19
CA MET A 394 18.73 21.25 5.28
C MET A 394 18.98 21.93 3.92
N ILE A 395 17.99 22.64 3.37
CA ILE A 395 18.16 23.39 2.11
C ILE A 395 19.21 24.52 2.26
N ASN A 396 19.32 25.10 3.46
CA ASN A 396 20.31 26.12 3.77
C ASN A 396 21.70 25.57 4.15
N SER A 397 21.84 24.25 4.25
CA SER A 397 23.10 23.60 4.62
C SER A 397 24.18 23.75 3.53
N PRO A 398 25.48 23.80 3.89
CA PRO A 398 26.58 23.82 2.93
C PRO A 398 26.48 22.75 1.84
N SER A 399 26.02 21.55 2.19
CA SER A 399 25.89 20.44 1.25
C SER A 399 24.89 20.68 0.12
N PHE A 400 23.88 21.56 0.31
CA PHE A 400 22.93 21.94 -0.73
C PHE A 400 23.35 23.16 -1.56
N ALA A 401 24.42 23.88 -1.18
CA ALA A 401 24.78 25.16 -1.79
C ALA A 401 25.02 25.08 -3.31
N ARG A 402 25.53 23.96 -3.82
CA ARG A 402 25.76 23.74 -5.27
C ARG A 402 24.52 23.32 -6.04
N LEU A 403 23.49 22.82 -5.35
CA LEU A 403 22.28 22.27 -5.96
C LEU A 403 21.11 23.26 -5.95
N ARG A 404 21.29 24.46 -5.39
CA ARG A 404 20.29 25.53 -5.40
C ARG A 404 20.88 26.84 -5.90
N TYR A 405 20.02 27.74 -6.34
CA TYR A 405 20.43 29.12 -6.67
C TYR A 405 20.78 29.88 -5.38
N ALA A 406 21.97 30.48 -5.32
CA ALA A 406 22.48 31.15 -4.12
C ALA A 406 21.54 32.25 -3.61
N ASN A 407 20.98 33.05 -4.52
CA ASN A 407 20.12 34.20 -4.22
C ASN A 407 18.63 33.85 -4.10
N LEU A 408 18.25 32.57 -4.17
CA LEU A 408 16.85 32.15 -4.04
C LEU A 408 16.52 31.90 -2.56
N PRO A 409 15.72 32.77 -1.91
CA PRO A 409 15.35 32.58 -0.52
C PRO A 409 14.38 31.41 -0.37
N VAL A 410 14.41 30.73 0.77
CA VAL A 410 13.49 29.62 1.06
C VAL A 410 12.03 30.06 1.00
N GLN A 411 11.73 31.32 1.34
CA GLN A 411 10.39 31.89 1.20
C GLN A 411 9.85 31.77 -0.24
N ALA A 412 10.70 31.98 -1.26
CA ALA A 412 10.27 31.82 -2.65
C ALA A 412 9.93 30.36 -2.99
N LEU A 413 10.53 29.37 -2.29
CA LEU A 413 10.19 27.96 -2.46
C LEU A 413 8.85 27.63 -1.80
N VAL A 414 8.56 28.24 -0.65
CA VAL A 414 7.26 28.16 0.03
C VAL A 414 6.17 28.74 -0.86
N ASP A 415 6.39 29.94 -1.38
CA ASP A 415 5.44 30.62 -2.27
C ASP A 415 5.22 29.82 -3.57
N LEU A 416 6.27 29.25 -4.15
CA LEU A 416 6.15 28.34 -5.30
C LEU A 416 5.21 27.16 -4.99
N MET A 417 5.39 26.51 -3.84
CA MET A 417 4.56 25.36 -3.45
C MET A 417 3.11 25.73 -3.20
N LEU A 418 2.81 26.93 -2.70
CA LEU A 418 1.44 27.40 -2.49
C LEU A 418 0.66 27.61 -3.78
N ASN A 419 1.38 27.90 -4.87
CA ASN A 419 0.77 28.14 -6.17
C ASN A 419 0.66 26.86 -7.02
N LEU A 420 1.36 25.79 -6.65
CA LEU A 420 1.24 24.49 -7.33
C LEU A 420 -0.08 23.80 -6.97
N PRO A 421 -0.80 23.20 -7.93
CA PRO A 421 -2.06 22.50 -7.69
C PRO A 421 -1.82 21.10 -7.10
N VAL A 422 -1.25 21.04 -5.90
CA VAL A 422 -0.87 19.78 -5.23
C VAL A 422 -2.04 19.06 -4.56
N ASN A 423 -3.15 19.77 -4.32
CA ASN A 423 -4.41 19.27 -3.80
C ASN A 423 -5.55 20.27 -4.12
N LEU A 424 -6.78 19.93 -3.75
CA LEU A 424 -7.99 20.77 -3.91
C LEU A 424 -8.32 21.60 -2.66
N ARG A 425 -7.40 21.72 -1.70
CA ARG A 425 -7.68 22.47 -0.47
C ARG A 425 -7.59 23.98 -0.71
N PRO A 426 -8.45 24.78 -0.06
CA PRO A 426 -8.34 26.24 -0.11
C PRO A 426 -6.98 26.73 0.37
N ARG A 427 -6.49 27.81 -0.25
CA ARG A 427 -5.25 28.49 0.14
C ARG A 427 -5.58 29.73 0.96
N HIS A 428 -4.95 29.86 2.12
CA HIS A 428 -5.11 31.01 3.01
C HIS A 428 -3.91 31.94 2.87
N VAL A 429 -4.13 33.25 2.98
CA VAL A 429 -3.06 34.27 2.93
C VAL A 429 -1.99 34.02 4.00
N SER A 430 -2.38 33.50 5.17
CA SER A 430 -1.47 33.16 6.26
C SER A 430 -0.50 32.01 5.92
N SER A 431 -0.73 31.25 4.85
CA SER A 431 0.10 30.10 4.48
C SER A 431 1.51 30.45 4.04
N SER A 432 1.73 31.67 3.53
CA SER A 432 3.08 32.10 3.14
C SER A 432 3.97 32.37 4.35
N ILE A 433 3.39 32.78 5.49
CA ILE A 433 4.13 33.19 6.68
C ILE A 433 4.03 32.22 7.86
N SER A 434 3.04 31.31 7.86
CA SER A 434 2.83 30.32 8.90
C SER A 434 3.07 28.91 8.37
N LEU A 435 4.06 28.20 8.93
CA LEU A 435 4.30 26.80 8.60
C LEU A 435 3.13 25.89 8.98
N GLU A 436 2.35 26.23 10.00
CA GLU A 436 1.15 25.48 10.37
C GLU A 436 0.11 25.55 9.25
N GLN A 437 -0.19 26.75 8.77
CA GLN A 437 -1.15 26.92 7.68
C GLN A 437 -0.59 26.37 6.36
N PHE A 438 0.71 26.56 6.10
CA PHE A 438 1.39 25.93 4.97
C PHE A 438 1.21 24.41 4.96
N CYS A 439 1.44 23.76 6.12
CA CYS A 439 1.24 22.32 6.30
C CYS A 439 -0.19 21.92 5.91
N ILE A 440 -1.19 22.56 6.49
CA ILE A 440 -2.62 22.28 6.26
C ILE A 440 -2.99 22.43 4.79
N ASP A 441 -2.57 23.53 4.17
CA ASP A 441 -3.03 23.89 2.84
C ASP A 441 -2.28 23.06 1.78
N THR A 442 -0.99 22.77 1.95
CA THR A 442 -0.16 22.05 0.96
C THR A 442 -0.10 20.54 1.16
N VAL A 443 -0.82 20.00 2.15
CA VAL A 443 -0.77 18.57 2.47
C VAL A 443 -0.99 17.67 1.26
N MET A 444 -0.14 16.67 1.14
CA MET A 444 -0.21 15.62 0.15
C MET A 444 -0.21 14.26 0.86
N THR A 445 -0.61 13.22 0.14
CA THR A 445 -0.39 11.85 0.58
C THR A 445 1.06 11.43 0.31
N ILE A 446 1.66 10.66 1.20
CA ILE A 446 2.88 9.87 0.90
C ILE A 446 2.53 8.48 0.32
N TRP A 447 1.25 8.24 0.01
CA TRP A 447 0.68 6.98 -0.47
C TRP A 447 0.85 5.80 0.52
N HIS A 448 0.96 6.09 1.81
CA HIS A 448 1.13 5.08 2.88
C HIS A 448 -0.15 4.89 3.71
N TYR A 449 -1.31 5.10 3.09
CA TYR A 449 -2.59 4.92 3.74
C TYR A 449 -2.84 3.46 4.16
N HIS A 450 -3.51 3.30 5.31
CA HIS A 450 -3.74 2.04 5.99
C HIS A 450 -5.01 2.09 6.84
N GLY A 451 -5.37 0.97 7.48
CA GLY A 451 -6.59 0.86 8.28
C GLY A 451 -7.83 0.43 7.50
N GLY A 452 -8.99 0.41 8.17
CA GLY A 452 -10.26 -0.07 7.63
C GLY A 452 -10.62 -1.53 7.98
N CYS A 453 -9.64 -2.37 8.33
CA CYS A 453 -9.85 -3.74 8.81
C CYS A 453 -8.91 -4.08 10.00
N GLN A 454 -8.75 -3.13 10.91
CA GLN A 454 -7.74 -3.16 11.98
C GLN A 454 -7.81 -4.42 12.87
N VAL A 455 -6.63 -4.93 13.25
CA VAL A 455 -6.49 -5.99 14.26
C VAL A 455 -7.10 -5.53 15.59
N GLY A 456 -7.82 -6.43 16.26
CA GLY A 456 -8.56 -6.16 17.50
C GLY A 456 -9.90 -5.47 17.32
N LYS A 457 -10.24 -5.02 16.10
CA LYS A 457 -11.53 -4.40 15.77
C LYS A 457 -12.34 -5.19 14.75
N VAL A 458 -11.71 -5.53 13.62
CA VAL A 458 -12.34 -6.28 12.51
C VAL A 458 -11.78 -7.68 12.41
N VAL A 459 -10.47 -7.83 12.62
CA VAL A 459 -9.79 -9.13 12.62
C VAL A 459 -9.16 -9.43 13.98
N ASP A 460 -9.02 -10.71 14.32
CA ASP A 460 -8.29 -11.16 15.51
C ASP A 460 -6.76 -11.13 15.32
N ARG A 461 -5.99 -11.58 16.32
CA ARG A 461 -4.51 -11.63 16.25
C ARG A 461 -3.96 -12.66 15.26
N ASP A 462 -4.80 -13.57 14.79
CA ASP A 462 -4.49 -14.47 13.69
C ASP A 462 -5.08 -13.94 12.36
N TYR A 463 -5.50 -12.69 12.31
CA TYR A 463 -6.02 -12.02 11.11
C TYR A 463 -7.32 -12.62 10.56
N ARG A 464 -8.05 -13.40 11.38
CA ARG A 464 -9.38 -13.92 11.04
C ARG A 464 -10.44 -12.87 11.28
N VAL A 465 -11.39 -12.75 10.36
CA VAL A 465 -12.51 -11.82 10.53
C VAL A 465 -13.36 -12.25 11.71
N VAL A 466 -13.50 -11.38 12.71
CA VAL A 466 -14.25 -11.69 13.93
C VAL A 466 -15.72 -11.95 13.58
N GLY A 467 -16.23 -13.10 14.03
CA GLY A 467 -17.61 -13.52 13.75
C GLY A 467 -17.84 -14.17 12.39
N VAL A 468 -16.78 -14.45 11.60
CA VAL A 468 -16.88 -15.12 10.30
C VAL A 468 -15.87 -16.25 10.19
N ASP A 469 -16.35 -17.46 9.89
CA ASP A 469 -15.48 -18.62 9.71
C ASP A 469 -14.89 -18.66 8.30
N GLY A 470 -13.62 -19.06 8.17
CA GLY A 470 -12.97 -19.28 6.88
C GLY A 470 -12.67 -18.00 6.08
N LEU A 471 -12.58 -16.85 6.75
CA LEU A 471 -12.24 -15.57 6.15
C LEU A 471 -11.12 -14.86 6.94
N ARG A 472 -10.09 -14.38 6.22
CA ARG A 472 -9.02 -13.53 6.76
C ARG A 472 -8.82 -12.26 5.96
N VAL A 473 -8.17 -11.28 6.57
CA VAL A 473 -7.64 -10.08 5.89
C VAL A 473 -6.15 -9.97 6.21
N ILE A 474 -5.27 -9.96 5.21
CA ILE A 474 -3.80 -9.93 5.39
C ILE A 474 -3.20 -8.88 4.45
N ASP A 475 -3.36 -7.61 4.79
CA ASP A 475 -2.75 -6.49 4.08
C ASP A 475 -2.69 -5.24 4.98
N GLY A 476 -2.27 -4.10 4.43
CA GLY A 476 -2.15 -2.84 5.15
C GLY A 476 -3.47 -2.31 5.77
N SER A 477 -4.64 -2.83 5.38
CA SER A 477 -5.91 -2.47 6.04
C SER A 477 -5.97 -2.87 7.52
N THR A 478 -5.12 -3.81 7.91
CA THR A 478 -5.09 -4.39 9.27
C THR A 478 -4.23 -3.61 10.24
N PHE A 479 -3.44 -2.64 9.75
CA PHE A 479 -2.52 -1.87 10.57
C PHE A 479 -3.23 -0.83 11.44
N LEU A 480 -2.74 -0.68 12.67
CA LEU A 480 -3.16 0.37 13.60
C LEU A 480 -2.36 1.68 13.43
N LYS A 481 -1.14 1.58 12.91
CA LYS A 481 -0.22 2.68 12.62
C LYS A 481 0.67 2.33 11.44
N SER A 482 1.31 3.31 10.81
CA SER A 482 2.34 3.06 9.80
C SER A 482 3.54 2.36 10.45
N PRO A 483 4.14 1.32 9.83
CA PRO A 483 5.23 0.54 10.43
C PRO A 483 6.59 1.25 10.44
N GLY A 484 6.69 2.51 10.01
CA GLY A 484 7.93 3.26 9.94
C GLY A 484 7.96 4.19 8.73
N THR A 485 9.15 4.45 8.18
CA THR A 485 9.37 5.33 7.01
C THR A 485 8.57 4.90 5.78
N ASN A 486 8.63 3.61 5.42
CA ASN A 486 7.92 3.07 4.26
C ASN A 486 7.38 1.65 4.54
N PRO A 487 6.09 1.37 4.26
CA PRO A 487 5.45 0.14 4.68
C PRO A 487 5.70 -1.07 3.79
N GLN A 488 6.26 -0.92 2.58
CA GLN A 488 6.21 -1.98 1.58
C GLN A 488 6.88 -3.28 2.02
N ALA A 489 8.05 -3.19 2.67
CA ALA A 489 8.79 -4.35 3.15
C ALA A 489 7.96 -5.12 4.17
N THR A 490 7.39 -4.39 5.14
CA THR A 490 6.52 -4.94 6.18
C THR A 490 5.29 -5.62 5.61
N VAL A 491 4.67 -5.07 4.56
CA VAL A 491 3.49 -5.67 3.92
C VAL A 491 3.86 -6.92 3.13
N MET A 492 5.01 -6.96 2.44
CA MET A 492 5.50 -8.18 1.79
C MET A 492 5.84 -9.26 2.83
N MET A 493 6.56 -8.87 3.88
CA MET A 493 6.92 -9.72 5.01
C MET A 493 5.68 -10.30 5.69
N LEU A 494 4.65 -9.48 5.93
CA LEU A 494 3.38 -9.91 6.52
C LEU A 494 2.74 -11.06 5.72
N GLY A 495 2.71 -10.96 4.39
CA GLY A 495 2.16 -12.01 3.55
C GLY A 495 2.90 -13.34 3.71
N ARG A 496 4.24 -13.30 3.71
CA ARG A 496 5.11 -14.46 3.95
C ARG A 496 4.93 -15.04 5.36
N TYR A 497 4.99 -14.18 6.37
CA TYR A 497 4.85 -14.50 7.80
C TYR A 497 3.52 -15.21 8.08
N MET A 498 2.41 -14.64 7.62
CA MET A 498 1.09 -15.23 7.84
C MET A 498 0.91 -16.52 7.05
N GLY A 499 1.49 -16.63 5.84
CA GLY A 499 1.53 -17.88 5.10
C GLY A 499 2.21 -19.00 5.91
N MET A 500 3.34 -18.71 6.56
CA MET A 500 4.03 -19.68 7.41
C MET A 500 3.22 -20.07 8.63
N ARG A 501 2.62 -19.09 9.32
CA ARG A 501 1.72 -19.33 10.47
C ARG A 501 0.55 -20.22 10.10
N ILE A 502 -0.08 -19.98 8.94
CA ILE A 502 -1.19 -20.78 8.44
C ILE A 502 -0.75 -22.22 8.16
N LEU A 503 0.43 -22.42 7.56
CA LEU A 503 0.96 -23.77 7.28
C LEU A 503 1.37 -24.52 8.54
N GLN A 504 1.98 -23.86 9.52
CA GLN A 504 2.34 -24.46 10.81
C GLN A 504 1.11 -24.88 11.63
N GLY A 505 0.01 -24.12 11.51
CA GLY A 505 -1.28 -24.44 12.13
C GLY A 505 -2.04 -25.60 11.46
N ARG A 506 -1.53 -26.18 10.36
CA ARG A 506 -2.10 -27.36 9.72
C ARG A 506 -1.35 -28.63 10.17
N PRO A 507 -2.04 -29.67 10.69
CA PRO A 507 -1.40 -30.97 10.83
C PRO A 507 -0.95 -31.47 9.45
N PRO A 508 0.19 -32.18 9.33
CA PRO A 508 0.70 -32.65 8.06
C PRO A 508 -0.38 -33.46 7.30
N VAL A 509 -0.53 -33.17 6.01
CA VAL A 509 -1.47 -33.87 5.14
C VAL A 509 -1.06 -35.33 5.08
N ASN A 510 -1.77 -36.19 5.81
CA ASN A 510 -1.56 -37.63 5.73
C ASN A 510 -2.18 -38.15 4.43
N LEU A 511 -1.38 -38.16 3.36
CA LEU A 511 -1.77 -38.60 2.01
C LEU A 511 -2.32 -40.05 1.97
N ARG A 512 -2.13 -40.85 3.03
CA ARG A 512 -2.75 -42.18 3.18
C ARG A 512 -4.25 -42.13 3.53
N ARG A 513 -4.79 -41.04 4.10
CA ARG A 513 -6.21 -40.93 4.47
C ARG A 513 -7.15 -40.55 3.32
N LEU A 514 -6.64 -40.17 2.15
CA LEU A 514 -7.46 -39.90 0.96
C LEU A 514 -7.97 -41.17 0.24
N ARG A 515 -7.57 -42.37 0.68
CA ARG A 515 -8.08 -43.65 0.13
C ARG A 515 -9.25 -44.27 0.90
N GLY A 516 -9.71 -43.67 2.00
CA GLY A 516 -10.74 -44.29 2.82
C GLY A 516 -11.60 -43.28 3.55
N ARG A 517 -12.64 -42.76 2.88
CA ARG A 517 -13.95 -42.37 3.43
C ARG A 517 -14.71 -41.52 2.41
N PHE A 518 -15.40 -42.19 1.50
CA PHE A 518 -16.66 -41.68 0.96
C PHE A 518 -17.77 -42.60 1.51
N PRO A 519 -18.80 -42.06 2.18
CA PRO A 519 -19.98 -42.85 2.54
C PRO A 519 -20.64 -43.40 1.27
N ALA A 520 -21.04 -44.68 1.30
CA ALA A 520 -21.67 -45.37 0.18
C ALA A 520 -23.00 -44.72 -0.31
N SER A 521 -23.54 -43.76 0.44
CA SER A 521 -24.81 -43.08 0.14
C SER A 521 -24.75 -42.01 -0.96
N TRP A 522 -23.57 -41.68 -1.50
CA TRP A 522 -23.43 -40.69 -2.58
C TRP A 522 -23.27 -41.30 -3.99
N ARG A 523 -23.38 -42.63 -4.16
CA ARG A 523 -23.13 -43.32 -5.45
C ARG A 523 -24.36 -43.55 -6.34
N ARG A 524 -25.53 -42.97 -6.06
CA ARG A 524 -26.69 -43.11 -6.97
C ARG A 524 -27.35 -41.77 -7.25
N ARG A 525 -26.86 -41.06 -8.27
CA ARG A 525 -27.66 -40.16 -9.16
C ARG A 525 -26.80 -39.42 -10.20
N TRP A 526 -25.87 -40.08 -10.87
CA TRP A 526 -25.23 -39.47 -12.05
C TRP A 526 -24.85 -40.56 -13.07
N HIS A 527 -25.87 -41.14 -13.70
CA HIS A 527 -25.74 -41.72 -15.04
C HIS A 527 -27.12 -41.72 -15.70
N SER A 528 -27.29 -40.75 -16.60
CA SER A 528 -28.08 -40.78 -17.83
C SER A 528 -28.64 -39.38 -18.04
N HIS A 529 -28.16 -38.74 -19.10
CA HIS A 529 -28.87 -37.91 -20.07
C HIS A 529 -27.90 -36.85 -20.62
N ILE A 530 -27.11 -37.22 -21.64
CA ILE A 530 -27.25 -36.83 -23.08
C ILE A 530 -26.20 -35.72 -23.39
N PRO A 531 -25.66 -35.61 -24.61
CA PRO A 531 -25.08 -36.59 -25.54
C PRO A 531 -23.54 -36.47 -25.61
#